data_AF-A0A2U3NSJ5-F1
#
_entry.id   AF-A0A2U3NSJ5-F1
#
_cell.length_a   1.000
_cell.length_b   1.000
_cell.length_c   1.000
_cell.angle_alpha   90.00
_cell.angle_beta   90.00
_cell.angle_gamma   90.00
#
_symmetry.space_group_name_H-M   'P 1'
#
loop_
_entity.id
_entity.type
_entity.pdbx_description
1 polymer ?
#
loop_
_entity_poly.entity_id
_entity_poly.type
_entity_poly.pdbx_seq_one_letter_code
_entity_poly.pdbx_strand_id
1 'polypeptide(L)'
;MSVCQLDAIFIRQGHELNQHSPPHESPWPTHLSWSFESTIAALRLMLAGQIVGAAIILRQQLGRWTLLLARAGRVVQRRGEPIESFIARAWTQRAMDMLGLHTFDVALDDIFDDLDDHPRTTGAIDTDHEHVHIDGRSLCPARVYHTLCELIDAQHTDQPVACQVVRDLDTETSPTDTNGPSQILLDTLALCMIQMRLATATTYVFTTDPDTMRGVPLVSPLPERRPIQHPSQIPLPLSKPVATRLTPALVPLVGREVATFGALADLWPLYTDYHTALADRSTARRWTPQQLAELTFAAHRFSRLLVTADACAQDHKIADKRLKLHQHLTPASPHVLTAEFAALCALWNQSRPQIAAAATQISSTLLAGYWLWIEEDDRAMGILRCTLHQAARLRTWHVHPDTAQALQSRSGTAPLRWITVAGWSKFRSLDRALFEFAHANRESRLDAAGILNDHRNDPDSLISQRVARQTALDTVAVLAAAETLRVVAAQQSPAIADAMREALDQRGLDVPTNPTRRQPNKRTPPPRMAQDVTATPDVPVFE
;
A
#
# COMPACT_ATOMS: atom_id res chain seq x y z
N MET A 1 0.63 -17.05 -20.85
CA MET A 1 1.52 -17.60 -19.81
C MET A 1 0.76 -17.59 -18.48
N SER A 2 0.64 -18.71 -17.78
CA SER A 2 -0.01 -18.74 -16.46
C SER A 2 0.93 -18.21 -15.38
N VAL A 3 0.38 -17.81 -14.23
CA VAL A 3 1.15 -17.33 -13.08
C VAL A 3 2.24 -18.34 -12.67
N CYS A 4 1.91 -19.62 -12.62
CA CYS A 4 2.84 -20.68 -12.20
C CYS A 4 3.96 -20.91 -13.21
N GLN A 5 3.77 -20.51 -14.47
CA GLN A 5 4.86 -20.53 -15.45
C GLN A 5 5.87 -19.42 -15.15
N LEU A 6 5.44 -18.29 -14.57
CA LEU A 6 6.34 -17.22 -14.10
C LEU A 6 7.17 -17.73 -12.92
N ASP A 7 6.54 -18.31 -11.91
CA ASP A 7 7.25 -18.85 -10.73
C ASP A 7 8.20 -19.98 -11.11
N ALA A 8 7.79 -20.87 -12.02
CA ALA A 8 8.67 -21.92 -12.53
C ALA A 8 9.93 -21.34 -13.20
N ILE A 9 9.81 -20.20 -13.89
CA ILE A 9 10.96 -19.52 -14.51
C ILE A 9 11.87 -18.91 -13.43
N PHE A 10 11.31 -18.20 -12.46
CA PHE A 10 12.08 -17.61 -11.36
C PHE A 10 12.81 -18.67 -10.53
N ILE A 11 12.13 -19.76 -10.18
CA ILE A 11 12.72 -20.88 -9.42
C ILE A 11 13.86 -21.53 -10.18
N ARG A 12 13.72 -21.72 -11.50
CA ARG A 12 14.81 -22.26 -12.34
C ARG A 12 16.01 -21.31 -12.45
N GLN A 13 15.80 -20.01 -12.28
CA GLN A 13 16.87 -19.01 -12.22
C GLN A 13 17.51 -18.91 -10.82
N GLY A 14 17.10 -19.76 -9.88
CA GLY A 14 17.68 -19.85 -8.53
C GLY A 14 16.95 -19.02 -7.46
N HIS A 15 15.81 -18.39 -7.79
CA HIS A 15 15.00 -17.68 -6.81
C HIS A 15 14.14 -18.64 -6.00
N GLU A 16 14.13 -18.50 -4.68
CA GLU A 16 13.17 -19.23 -3.83
C GLU A 16 11.99 -18.34 -3.46
N LEU A 17 10.78 -18.90 -3.32
CA LEU A 17 9.59 -18.12 -2.93
C LEU A 17 9.73 -17.46 -1.54
N ASN A 18 10.55 -18.03 -0.67
CA ASN A 18 10.86 -17.50 0.66
C ASN A 18 12.06 -16.53 0.66
N GLN A 19 12.79 -16.39 -0.46
CA GLN A 19 13.85 -15.39 -0.58
C GLN A 19 13.22 -14.01 -0.76
N HIS A 20 12.98 -13.34 0.36
CA HIS A 20 12.62 -11.94 0.34
C HIS A 20 13.88 -11.09 0.12
N SER A 21 14.23 -10.88 -1.15
CA SER A 21 15.11 -9.78 -1.51
C SER A 21 14.23 -8.53 -1.67
N PRO A 22 14.44 -7.47 -0.86
CA PRO A 22 13.79 -6.20 -1.14
C PRO A 22 14.11 -5.80 -2.59
N PRO A 23 13.17 -5.24 -3.35
CA PRO A 23 13.41 -4.84 -4.75
C PRO A 23 14.58 -3.88 -4.91
N HIS A 24 14.96 -3.22 -3.81
CA HIS A 24 16.03 -2.25 -3.66
C HIS A 24 17.45 -2.80 -3.88
N GLU A 25 17.67 -4.12 -3.76
CA GLU A 25 19.02 -4.70 -3.67
C GLU A 25 19.43 -5.51 -4.90
N SER A 26 18.57 -5.66 -5.91
CA SER A 26 18.70 -6.77 -6.84
C SER A 26 18.25 -6.45 -8.27
N PRO A 27 18.85 -7.10 -9.30
CA PRO A 27 18.53 -6.89 -10.72
C PRO A 27 17.04 -7.06 -11.07
N TRP A 28 16.72 -6.75 -12.34
CA TRP A 28 15.39 -6.88 -12.95
C TRP A 28 14.54 -8.11 -12.54
N PRO A 29 15.09 -9.33 -12.37
CA PRO A 29 14.31 -10.47 -11.88
C PRO A 29 13.66 -10.25 -10.51
N THR A 30 14.31 -9.55 -9.58
CA THR A 30 13.72 -9.21 -8.26
C THR A 30 12.67 -8.12 -8.38
N HIS A 31 12.85 -7.19 -9.31
CA HIS A 31 11.85 -6.19 -9.67
C HIS A 31 10.55 -6.81 -10.22
N LEU A 32 10.64 -7.92 -10.97
CA LEU A 32 9.48 -8.69 -11.42
C LEU A 32 8.85 -9.51 -10.30
N SER A 33 9.67 -10.16 -9.47
CA SER A 33 9.21 -10.88 -8.27
C SER A 33 8.44 -9.94 -7.34
N TRP A 34 8.93 -8.72 -7.11
CA TRP A 34 8.22 -7.72 -6.31
C TRP A 34 6.89 -7.27 -6.92
N SER A 35 6.80 -7.09 -8.25
CA SER A 35 5.51 -6.84 -8.92
C SER A 35 4.53 -7.98 -8.75
N PHE A 36 5.04 -9.21 -8.74
CA PHE A 36 4.22 -10.39 -8.52
C PHE A 36 3.70 -10.45 -7.08
N GLU A 37 4.58 -10.24 -6.09
CA GLU A 37 4.20 -10.10 -4.69
C GLU A 37 3.21 -8.95 -4.46
N SER A 38 3.33 -7.85 -5.21
CA SER A 38 2.37 -6.72 -5.15
C SER A 38 0.98 -7.13 -5.63
N THR A 39 0.94 -7.99 -6.65
CA THR A 39 -0.32 -8.55 -7.16
C THR A 39 -0.97 -9.47 -6.13
N ILE A 40 -0.19 -10.35 -5.47
CA ILE A 40 -0.69 -11.22 -4.40
C ILE A 40 -1.16 -10.39 -3.19
N ALA A 41 -0.41 -9.37 -2.78
CA ALA A 41 -0.80 -8.47 -1.69
C ALA A 41 -2.09 -7.71 -2.00
N ALA A 42 -2.22 -7.16 -3.20
CA ALA A 42 -3.45 -6.48 -3.64
C ALA A 42 -4.65 -7.44 -3.69
N LEU A 43 -4.50 -8.64 -4.26
CA LEU A 43 -5.55 -9.66 -4.29
C LEU A 43 -6.01 -10.06 -2.89
N ARG A 44 -5.07 -10.26 -1.97
CA ARG A 44 -5.38 -10.55 -0.57
C ARG A 44 -6.17 -9.42 0.07
N LEU A 45 -5.72 -8.17 -0.08
CA LEU A 45 -6.44 -7.02 0.46
C LEU A 45 -7.85 -6.91 -0.14
N MET A 46 -8.03 -7.17 -1.44
CA MET A 46 -9.34 -7.23 -2.07
C MET A 46 -10.25 -8.29 -1.44
N LEU A 47 -9.74 -9.51 -1.30
CA LEU A 47 -10.46 -10.64 -0.70
C LEU A 47 -10.76 -10.44 0.79
N ALA A 48 -10.02 -9.56 1.46
CA ALA A 48 -10.24 -9.17 2.86
C ALA A 48 -11.07 -7.87 3.01
N GLY A 49 -11.67 -7.36 1.93
CA GLY A 49 -12.48 -6.13 1.96
C GLY A 49 -11.68 -4.84 2.13
N GLN A 50 -10.35 -4.88 1.99
CA GLN A 50 -9.46 -3.72 2.07
C GLN A 50 -9.19 -3.14 0.67
N ILE A 51 -10.28 -2.74 0.00
CA ILE A 51 -10.29 -2.29 -1.41
C ILE A 51 -9.37 -1.09 -1.64
N VAL A 52 -9.32 -0.13 -0.70
CA VAL A 52 -8.49 1.07 -0.85
C VAL A 52 -7.01 0.72 -0.75
N GLY A 53 -6.63 -0.11 0.22
CA GLY A 53 -5.25 -0.60 0.33
C GLY A 53 -4.80 -1.32 -0.94
N ALA A 54 -5.67 -2.16 -1.50
CA ALA A 54 -5.42 -2.80 -2.80
C ALA A 54 -5.27 -1.79 -3.95
N ALA A 55 -6.13 -0.77 -3.98
CA ALA A 55 -6.08 0.30 -4.99
C ALA A 55 -4.74 1.05 -4.95
N ILE A 56 -4.23 1.38 -3.76
CA ILE A 56 -2.94 2.06 -3.59
C ILE A 56 -1.79 1.21 -4.17
N ILE A 57 -1.73 -0.08 -3.83
CA ILE A 57 -0.71 -1.00 -4.36
C ILE A 57 -0.80 -1.10 -5.88
N LEU A 58 -2.01 -1.28 -6.42
CA LEU A 58 -2.24 -1.44 -7.85
C LEU A 58 -1.95 -0.16 -8.62
N ARG A 59 -2.28 1.00 -8.06
CA ARG A 59 -1.95 2.30 -8.65
C ARG A 59 -0.44 2.53 -8.69
N GLN A 60 0.28 2.14 -7.65
CA GLN A 60 1.75 2.16 -7.65
C GLN A 60 2.32 1.26 -8.74
N GLN A 61 1.87 0.00 -8.83
CA GLN A 61 2.34 -0.92 -9.88
C GLN A 61 2.01 -0.42 -11.29
N LEU A 62 0.81 0.14 -11.51
CA LEU A 62 0.41 0.71 -12.78
C LEU A 62 1.29 1.91 -13.16
N GLY A 63 1.60 2.78 -12.19
CA GLY A 63 2.52 3.90 -12.37
C GLY A 63 3.92 3.44 -12.78
N ARG A 64 4.44 2.42 -12.09
CA ARG A 64 5.72 1.81 -12.41
C ARG A 64 5.79 1.20 -13.80
N TRP A 65 4.79 0.41 -14.18
CA TRP A 65 4.69 -0.11 -15.55
C TRP A 65 4.60 1.01 -16.59
N THR A 66 3.90 2.09 -16.28
CA THR A 66 3.84 3.26 -17.15
C THR A 66 5.22 3.87 -17.39
N LEU A 67 6.03 4.06 -16.35
CA LEU A 67 7.38 4.63 -16.50
C LEU A 67 8.30 3.72 -17.32
N LEU A 68 8.20 2.40 -17.13
CA LEU A 68 8.95 1.43 -17.93
C LEU A 68 8.53 1.43 -19.41
N LEU A 69 7.22 1.47 -19.67
CA LEU A 69 6.69 1.58 -21.03
C LEU A 69 7.06 2.92 -21.67
N ALA A 70 7.04 4.00 -20.90
CA ALA A 70 7.46 5.32 -21.36
C ALA A 70 8.94 5.30 -21.78
N ARG A 71 9.81 4.66 -21.00
CA ARG A 71 11.22 4.45 -21.36
C ARG A 71 11.37 3.65 -22.64
N ALA A 72 10.66 2.52 -22.77
CA ALA A 72 10.67 1.67 -23.96
C ALA A 72 10.14 2.39 -25.22
N GLY A 73 9.11 3.22 -25.05
CA GLY A 73 8.52 4.04 -26.10
C GLY A 73 9.25 5.36 -26.36
N ARG A 74 10.30 5.68 -25.58
CA ARG A 74 10.98 7.00 -25.56
C ARG A 74 10.02 8.18 -25.37
N VAL A 75 9.02 7.97 -24.53
CA VAL A 75 8.01 8.95 -24.15
C VAL A 75 8.48 9.65 -22.88
N VAL A 76 8.52 10.98 -22.92
CA VAL A 76 8.78 11.82 -21.73
C VAL A 76 7.52 12.59 -21.40
N GLN A 77 7.21 12.73 -20.11
CA GLN A 77 6.12 13.57 -19.65
C GLN A 77 6.43 15.04 -19.96
N ARG A 78 5.49 15.74 -20.59
CA ARG A 78 5.65 17.15 -20.94
C ARG A 78 5.35 18.01 -19.70
N ARG A 79 5.98 19.18 -19.63
CA ARG A 79 5.73 20.13 -18.54
C ARG A 79 4.26 20.54 -18.51
N GLY A 80 3.60 20.31 -17.37
CA GLY A 80 2.19 20.67 -17.17
C GLY A 80 1.17 19.72 -17.82
N GLU A 81 1.63 18.61 -18.37
CA GLU A 81 0.77 17.57 -18.93
C GLU A 81 0.00 16.84 -17.84
N PRO A 82 -1.32 16.60 -18.01
CA PRO A 82 -2.08 15.71 -17.15
C PRO A 82 -1.46 14.31 -17.08
N ILE A 83 -1.58 13.64 -15.93
CA ILE A 83 -1.03 12.29 -15.79
C ILE A 83 -1.71 11.31 -16.75
N GLU A 84 -3.01 11.49 -16.97
CA GLU A 84 -3.80 10.64 -17.83
C GLU A 84 -3.33 10.72 -19.29
N SER A 85 -3.02 11.93 -19.78
CA SER A 85 -2.41 12.13 -21.11
C SER A 85 -1.02 11.49 -21.22
N PHE A 86 -0.19 11.59 -20.18
CA PHE A 86 1.12 10.93 -20.19
C PHE A 86 0.98 9.40 -20.26
N ILE A 87 0.10 8.82 -19.43
CA ILE A 87 -0.20 7.38 -19.44
C ILE A 87 -0.72 6.95 -20.81
N ALA A 88 -1.67 7.70 -21.38
CA ALA A 88 -2.23 7.42 -22.69
C ALA A 88 -1.17 7.37 -23.81
N ARG A 89 -0.13 8.22 -23.74
CA ARG A 89 1.00 8.19 -24.70
C ARG A 89 2.01 7.08 -24.44
N ALA A 90 2.19 6.68 -23.18
CA ALA A 90 3.14 5.65 -22.79
C ALA A 90 2.64 4.23 -23.14
N TRP A 91 1.34 3.98 -22.98
CA TRP A 91 0.72 2.68 -23.19
C TRP A 91 0.37 2.44 -24.66
N THR A 92 1.37 2.11 -25.47
CA THR A 92 1.20 1.71 -26.88
C THR A 92 1.60 0.25 -27.08
N GLN A 93 1.04 -0.42 -28.09
CA GLN A 93 1.41 -1.78 -28.48
C GLN A 93 2.92 -1.88 -28.73
N ARG A 94 3.46 -0.89 -29.45
CA ARG A 94 4.90 -0.81 -29.71
C ARG A 94 5.73 -0.76 -28.42
N ALA A 95 5.35 0.07 -27.44
CA ALA A 95 6.08 0.15 -26.18
C ALA A 95 6.02 -1.16 -25.38
N MET A 96 4.85 -1.83 -25.37
CA MET A 96 4.67 -3.14 -24.73
C MET A 96 5.55 -4.21 -25.38
N ASP A 97 5.64 -4.23 -26.72
CA ASP A 97 6.48 -5.18 -27.45
C ASP A 97 7.98 -4.94 -27.21
N MET A 98 8.37 -3.66 -27.04
CA MET A 98 9.75 -3.26 -26.80
C MET A 98 10.19 -3.37 -25.33
N LEU A 99 9.24 -3.53 -24.40
CA LEU A 99 9.51 -3.51 -22.95
C LEU A 99 10.66 -4.45 -22.57
N GLY A 100 10.60 -5.69 -23.04
CA GLY A 100 11.60 -6.73 -22.74
C GLY A 100 13.02 -6.47 -23.28
N LEU A 101 13.19 -5.53 -24.21
CA LEU A 101 14.53 -5.10 -24.67
C LEU A 101 15.17 -4.10 -23.71
N HIS A 102 14.36 -3.36 -22.96
CA HIS A 102 14.81 -2.33 -22.02
C HIS A 102 14.79 -2.78 -20.57
N THR A 103 14.25 -3.97 -20.28
CA THR A 103 14.21 -4.54 -18.93
C THR A 103 15.59 -4.74 -18.31
N PHE A 104 16.64 -4.93 -19.12
CA PHE A 104 18.02 -5.09 -18.65
C PHE A 104 18.75 -3.76 -18.42
N ASP A 105 18.23 -2.65 -18.96
CA ASP A 105 18.78 -1.30 -18.78
C ASP A 105 18.28 -0.64 -17.49
N VAL A 106 17.39 -1.31 -16.75
CA VAL A 106 16.87 -0.86 -15.46
C VAL A 106 17.97 -0.99 -14.41
N ALA A 107 18.57 0.14 -14.04
CA ALA A 107 19.58 0.20 -13.00
C ALA A 107 18.94 0.15 -11.61
N LEU A 108 19.75 -0.23 -10.60
CA LEU A 108 19.33 -0.25 -9.18
C LEU A 108 18.86 1.12 -8.69
N ASP A 109 19.33 2.20 -9.32
CA ASP A 109 19.14 3.59 -8.87
C ASP A 109 17.99 4.30 -9.62
N ASP A 110 17.36 3.63 -10.58
CA ASP A 110 16.27 4.22 -11.36
C ASP A 110 14.99 4.35 -10.51
N ILE A 111 14.47 5.57 -10.40
CA ILE A 111 13.24 5.86 -9.62
C ILE A 111 12.01 5.63 -10.51
N PHE A 112 11.30 4.52 -10.27
CA PHE A 112 10.12 4.12 -11.07
C PHE A 112 8.76 4.30 -10.38
N ASP A 113 8.68 5.05 -9.28
CA ASP A 113 7.42 5.27 -8.54
C ASP A 113 7.08 6.78 -8.38
N ASP A 114 7.81 7.68 -9.07
CA ASP A 114 7.75 9.16 -8.93
C ASP A 114 6.47 9.82 -9.49
N LEU A 115 5.49 9.03 -9.97
CA LEU A 115 4.22 9.58 -10.45
C LEU A 115 3.31 10.10 -9.32
N ASP A 116 3.72 9.89 -8.08
CA ASP A 116 3.06 10.42 -6.88
C ASP A 116 3.38 11.90 -6.62
N ASP A 117 4.50 12.41 -7.12
CA ASP A 117 4.99 13.77 -6.83
C ASP A 117 4.50 14.83 -7.82
N HIS A 118 3.19 14.82 -8.08
CA HIS A 118 2.39 15.97 -8.56
C HIS A 118 2.06 16.09 -10.06
N PRO A 119 1.55 15.07 -10.76
CA PRO A 119 0.82 15.35 -11.99
C PRO A 119 -0.67 15.52 -11.68
N ARG A 120 -1.29 16.54 -12.28
CA ARG A 120 -2.73 16.84 -12.09
C ARG A 120 -3.54 15.67 -12.62
N THR A 121 -4.31 15.01 -11.77
CA THR A 121 -5.41 14.16 -12.23
C THR A 121 -6.57 15.08 -12.62
N THR A 122 -6.81 15.20 -13.91
CA THR A 122 -7.89 16.06 -14.43
C THR A 122 -9.03 15.26 -15.01
N GLY A 123 -8.84 13.95 -15.19
CA GLY A 123 -9.75 13.09 -15.96
C GLY A 123 -9.75 13.40 -17.47
N ALA A 124 -9.01 14.43 -17.90
CA ALA A 124 -8.88 14.81 -19.30
C ALA A 124 -7.79 13.97 -19.96
N ILE A 125 -8.12 13.37 -21.11
CA ILE A 125 -7.17 12.71 -21.98
C ILE A 125 -7.16 13.48 -23.30
N ASP A 126 -6.23 14.42 -23.41
CA ASP A 126 -6.20 15.40 -24.52
C ASP A 126 -5.71 14.82 -25.86
N THR A 127 -5.51 13.51 -25.96
CA THR A 127 -4.93 12.84 -27.13
C THR A 127 -5.68 11.55 -27.46
N ASP A 128 -5.89 11.31 -28.76
CA ASP A 128 -6.27 9.97 -29.24
C ASP A 128 -5.17 8.96 -28.85
N HIS A 129 -5.57 7.79 -28.38
CA HIS A 129 -4.66 6.84 -27.75
C HIS A 129 -5.14 5.40 -27.84
N GLU A 130 -4.17 4.49 -27.74
CA GLU A 130 -4.40 3.06 -27.86
C GLU A 130 -5.07 2.49 -26.60
N HIS A 131 -5.91 1.48 -26.82
CA HIS A 131 -6.53 0.70 -25.76
C HIS A 131 -5.92 -0.70 -25.70
N VAL A 132 -5.75 -1.22 -24.50
CA VAL A 132 -5.26 -2.59 -24.28
C VAL A 132 -6.44 -3.55 -24.36
N HIS A 133 -6.36 -4.54 -25.25
CA HIS A 133 -7.43 -5.50 -25.46
C HIS A 133 -7.22 -6.72 -24.54
N ILE A 134 -8.19 -6.99 -23.66
CA ILE A 134 -8.18 -8.10 -22.70
C ILE A 134 -9.51 -8.82 -22.76
N ASP A 135 -9.49 -10.10 -23.12
CA ASP A 135 -10.68 -10.98 -23.15
C ASP A 135 -11.88 -10.36 -23.91
N GLY A 136 -11.60 -9.73 -25.06
CA GLY A 136 -12.61 -9.08 -25.90
C GLY A 136 -13.06 -7.69 -25.43
N ARG A 137 -12.50 -7.16 -24.33
CA ARG A 137 -12.76 -5.81 -23.82
C ARG A 137 -11.59 -4.88 -24.11
N SER A 138 -11.86 -3.63 -24.47
CA SER A 138 -10.84 -2.58 -24.65
C SER A 138 -10.72 -1.77 -23.37
N LEU A 139 -9.55 -1.81 -22.73
CA LEU A 139 -9.25 -1.06 -21.52
C LEU A 139 -8.41 0.18 -21.85
N CYS A 140 -8.77 1.31 -21.25
CA CYS A 140 -7.99 2.54 -21.30
C CYS A 140 -7.13 2.66 -20.02
N PRO A 141 -5.80 2.44 -20.06
CA PRO A 141 -4.96 2.49 -18.87
C PRO A 141 -5.02 3.86 -18.15
N ALA A 142 -5.14 4.95 -18.91
CA ALA A 142 -5.26 6.30 -18.36
C ALA A 142 -6.55 6.49 -17.54
N ARG A 143 -7.68 5.99 -18.05
CA ARG A 143 -8.95 5.99 -17.33
C ARG A 143 -8.91 5.08 -16.10
N VAL A 144 -8.30 3.90 -16.23
CA VAL A 144 -8.11 2.98 -15.10
C VAL A 144 -7.31 3.65 -13.98
N TYR A 145 -6.19 4.30 -14.31
CA TYR A 145 -5.38 5.05 -13.35
C TYR A 145 -6.16 6.19 -12.69
N HIS A 146 -6.93 6.95 -13.47
CA HIS A 146 -7.76 8.03 -12.95
C HIS A 146 -8.77 7.53 -11.93
N THR A 147 -9.53 6.49 -12.25
CA THR A 147 -10.53 5.92 -11.35
C THR A 147 -9.91 5.31 -10.09
N LEU A 148 -8.70 4.74 -10.15
CA LEU A 148 -7.96 4.36 -8.93
C LEU A 148 -7.67 5.57 -8.04
N CYS A 149 -7.24 6.70 -8.61
CA CYS A 149 -6.98 7.91 -7.86
C CYS A 149 -8.27 8.45 -7.21
N GLU A 150 -9.38 8.46 -7.94
CA GLU A 150 -10.69 8.87 -7.40
C GLU A 150 -11.16 7.99 -6.22
N LEU A 151 -10.89 6.68 -6.31
CA LEU A 151 -11.20 5.71 -5.26
C LEU A 151 -10.34 5.93 -4.01
N ILE A 152 -9.04 6.19 -4.17
CA ILE A 152 -8.09 6.47 -3.09
C ILE A 152 -8.41 7.80 -2.40
N ASP A 153 -8.76 8.81 -3.19
CA ASP A 153 -9.07 10.14 -2.67
C ASP A 153 -10.51 10.26 -2.16
N ALA A 154 -11.36 9.24 -2.32
CA ALA A 154 -12.79 9.29 -2.00
C ALA A 154 -13.51 10.51 -2.63
N GLN A 155 -13.31 10.75 -3.92
CA GLN A 155 -13.90 11.89 -4.62
C GLN A 155 -15.36 11.65 -5.07
N HIS A 156 -15.84 10.40 -5.11
CA HIS A 156 -17.13 10.02 -5.74
C HIS A 156 -18.16 9.37 -4.80
N THR A 157 -18.09 9.57 -3.49
CA THR A 157 -19.04 8.93 -2.56
C THR A 157 -20.31 9.75 -2.37
N ASP A 158 -21.09 9.93 -3.44
CA ASP A 158 -22.54 10.16 -3.33
C ASP A 158 -23.29 8.85 -3.06
N GLN A 159 -22.61 7.71 -3.25
CA GLN A 159 -23.06 6.43 -2.72
C GLN A 159 -22.48 6.21 -1.31
N PRO A 160 -23.30 5.78 -0.32
CA PRO A 160 -22.81 5.45 1.00
C PRO A 160 -21.82 4.29 0.88
N VAL A 161 -20.53 4.59 0.99
CA VAL A 161 -19.50 3.59 1.28
C VAL A 161 -19.71 3.20 2.73
N ALA A 162 -20.75 2.39 2.95
CA ALA A 162 -20.96 1.72 4.21
C ALA A 162 -19.70 0.91 4.54
N CYS A 163 -19.34 0.88 5.83
CA CYS A 163 -18.35 -0.05 6.35
C CYS A 163 -18.63 -1.44 5.74
N GLN A 164 -17.71 -1.94 4.91
CA GLN A 164 -17.96 -3.14 4.08
C GLN A 164 -18.25 -4.39 4.92
N VAL A 165 -17.86 -4.38 6.20
CA VAL A 165 -18.21 -5.41 7.19
C VAL A 165 -19.74 -5.55 7.38
N VAL A 166 -20.53 -4.51 7.11
CA VAL A 166 -21.99 -4.52 7.26
C VAL A 166 -22.72 -4.98 5.98
N ARG A 167 -22.10 -4.87 4.79
CA ARG A 167 -22.72 -5.31 3.53
C ARG A 167 -22.61 -6.81 3.27
N ASP A 168 -21.69 -7.50 3.93
CA ASP A 168 -21.52 -8.96 3.78
C ASP A 168 -22.66 -9.80 4.41
N LEU A 169 -23.63 -9.16 5.06
CA LEU A 169 -24.82 -9.83 5.61
C LEU A 169 -26.09 -9.66 4.76
N ASP A 170 -26.11 -8.70 3.83
CA ASP A 170 -27.26 -8.44 2.96
C ASP A 170 -26.89 -8.76 1.51
N THR A 171 -27.09 -10.03 1.15
CA THR A 171 -27.06 -10.52 -0.23
C THR A 171 -28.13 -9.83 -1.06
N GLU A 172 -27.74 -8.93 -1.96
CA GLU A 172 -28.31 -8.72 -3.30
C GLU A 172 -27.52 -7.65 -4.08
N THR A 173 -26.35 -8.00 -4.61
CA THR A 173 -25.69 -7.17 -5.64
C THR A 173 -26.22 -7.56 -7.02
N SER A 174 -26.96 -6.64 -7.66
CA SER A 174 -27.47 -6.79 -9.03
C SER A 174 -26.31 -6.97 -10.04
N PRO A 175 -26.43 -7.89 -11.03
CA PRO A 175 -25.36 -8.26 -11.97
C PRO A 175 -25.03 -7.22 -13.06
N THR A 176 -25.53 -5.98 -12.98
CA THR A 176 -25.38 -4.95 -14.02
C THR A 176 -24.39 -3.82 -13.69
N ASP A 177 -23.78 -3.79 -12.51
CA ASP A 177 -22.89 -2.69 -12.12
C ASP A 177 -21.44 -2.91 -12.61
N THR A 178 -21.24 -2.75 -13.92
CA THR A 178 -19.97 -2.96 -14.63
C THR A 178 -18.87 -1.92 -14.30
N ASN A 179 -19.16 -0.93 -13.45
CA ASN A 179 -18.25 0.15 -13.07
C ASN A 179 -17.87 0.15 -11.56
N GLY A 180 -18.13 -0.96 -10.85
CA GLY A 180 -17.83 -1.04 -9.42
C GLY A 180 -16.33 -1.00 -9.09
N PRO A 181 -15.94 -0.61 -7.86
CA PRO A 181 -14.54 -0.59 -7.40
C PRO A 181 -13.80 -1.92 -7.58
N SER A 182 -14.50 -3.05 -7.49
CA SER A 182 -13.89 -4.36 -7.72
C SER A 182 -13.46 -4.56 -9.17
N GLN A 183 -14.24 -4.06 -10.14
CA GLN A 183 -13.94 -4.20 -11.56
C GLN A 183 -12.70 -3.39 -11.95
N ILE A 184 -12.56 -2.16 -11.44
CA ILE A 184 -11.38 -1.33 -11.75
C ILE A 184 -10.08 -1.93 -11.21
N LEU A 185 -10.15 -2.57 -10.04
CA LEU A 185 -9.00 -3.29 -9.47
C LEU A 185 -8.65 -4.52 -10.30
N LEU A 186 -9.64 -5.28 -10.76
CA LEU A 186 -9.43 -6.42 -11.67
C LEU A 186 -8.85 -5.98 -13.03
N ASP A 187 -9.32 -4.87 -13.59
CA ASP A 187 -8.78 -4.30 -14.83
C ASP A 187 -7.32 -3.87 -14.64
N THR A 188 -6.99 -3.25 -13.51
CA THR A 188 -5.61 -2.86 -13.18
C THR A 188 -4.70 -4.08 -13.01
N LEU A 189 -5.19 -5.11 -12.29
CA LEU A 189 -4.51 -6.38 -12.13
C LEU A 189 -4.21 -7.02 -13.50
N ALA A 190 -5.19 -7.03 -14.40
CA ALA A 190 -5.03 -7.58 -15.74
C ALA A 190 -3.97 -6.82 -16.54
N LEU A 191 -3.96 -5.48 -16.50
CA LEU A 191 -2.93 -4.65 -17.13
C LEU A 191 -1.53 -4.98 -16.57
N CYS A 192 -1.36 -5.04 -15.25
CA CYS A 192 -0.09 -5.38 -14.61
C CYS A 192 0.37 -6.80 -14.98
N MET A 193 -0.55 -7.77 -14.99
CA MET A 193 -0.27 -9.16 -15.37
C MET A 193 0.18 -9.31 -16.81
N ILE A 194 -0.36 -8.53 -17.75
CA ILE A 194 0.11 -8.52 -19.14
C ILE A 194 1.56 -8.08 -19.20
N GLN A 195 1.92 -6.97 -18.54
CA GLN A 195 3.29 -6.46 -18.58
C GLN A 195 4.28 -7.43 -17.92
N MET A 196 3.94 -8.02 -16.77
CA MET A 196 4.75 -9.05 -16.14
C MET A 196 5.00 -10.24 -17.06
N ARG A 197 3.97 -10.71 -17.79
CA ARG A 197 4.10 -11.83 -18.73
C ARG A 197 5.00 -11.48 -19.91
N LEU A 198 4.87 -10.29 -20.48
CA LEU A 198 5.71 -9.82 -21.58
C LEU A 198 7.18 -9.70 -21.15
N ALA A 199 7.43 -9.03 -20.02
CA ALA A 199 8.79 -8.87 -19.49
C ALA A 199 9.45 -10.22 -19.14
N THR A 200 8.70 -11.14 -18.54
CA THR A 200 9.25 -12.46 -18.17
C THR A 200 9.53 -13.33 -19.39
N ALA A 201 8.65 -13.30 -20.41
CA ALA A 201 8.87 -14.02 -21.67
C ALA A 201 10.21 -13.60 -22.30
N THR A 202 10.46 -12.30 -22.37
CA THR A 202 11.68 -11.76 -22.98
C THR A 202 12.91 -12.11 -22.13
N THR A 203 12.83 -11.99 -20.80
CA THR A 203 13.93 -12.38 -19.89
C THR A 203 14.31 -13.86 -20.04
N TYR A 204 13.32 -14.75 -20.18
CA TYR A 204 13.56 -16.17 -20.40
C TYR A 204 14.23 -16.44 -21.75
N VAL A 205 13.79 -15.79 -22.83
CA VAL A 205 14.42 -15.93 -24.16
C VAL A 205 15.88 -15.50 -24.11
N PHE A 206 16.17 -14.33 -23.52
CA PHE A 206 17.54 -13.82 -23.38
C PHE A 206 18.48 -14.75 -22.59
N THR A 207 17.98 -15.39 -21.54
CA THR A 207 18.80 -16.27 -20.70
C THR A 207 19.03 -17.65 -21.31
N THR A 208 18.23 -18.07 -22.29
CA THR A 208 18.29 -19.42 -22.87
C THR A 208 18.94 -19.45 -24.26
N ASP A 209 18.84 -18.39 -25.05
CA ASP A 209 19.43 -18.31 -26.41
C ASP A 209 19.70 -16.85 -26.84
N PRO A 210 20.92 -16.32 -26.63
CA PRO A 210 21.29 -14.94 -26.96
C PRO A 210 21.32 -14.65 -28.48
N ASP A 211 21.54 -15.66 -29.32
CA ASP A 211 21.84 -15.50 -30.75
C ASP A 211 20.57 -15.50 -31.64
N THR A 212 19.46 -16.10 -31.19
CA THR A 212 18.19 -16.11 -31.96
C THR A 212 17.48 -14.76 -32.03
N MET A 213 17.88 -13.76 -31.24
CA MET A 213 17.17 -12.47 -31.25
C MET A 213 17.34 -11.66 -32.54
N ARG A 214 18.40 -11.90 -33.33
CA ARG A 214 18.64 -11.14 -34.58
C ARG A 214 17.72 -11.52 -35.75
N GLY A 215 16.93 -12.59 -35.63
CA GLY A 215 16.17 -13.14 -36.77
C GLY A 215 14.69 -13.42 -36.52
N VAL A 216 14.15 -13.17 -35.33
CA VAL A 216 12.75 -13.51 -35.01
C VAL A 216 11.87 -12.26 -35.07
N PRO A 217 10.82 -12.23 -35.91
CA PRO A 217 9.76 -11.25 -35.76
C PRO A 217 9.08 -11.48 -34.41
N LEU A 218 9.28 -10.55 -33.46
CA LEU A 218 8.50 -10.53 -32.23
C LEU A 218 7.04 -10.27 -32.62
N VAL A 219 6.17 -11.22 -32.28
CA VAL A 219 4.73 -11.26 -32.56
C VAL A 219 4.36 -11.74 -33.97
N SER A 220 4.21 -13.06 -34.11
CA SER A 220 2.99 -13.55 -34.79
C SER A 220 1.88 -13.60 -33.73
N PRO A 221 0.63 -13.22 -34.06
CA PRO A 221 -0.47 -13.36 -33.12
C PRO A 221 -0.49 -14.84 -32.71
N LEU A 222 -0.38 -15.12 -31.42
CA LEU A 222 -0.67 -16.47 -30.94
C LEU A 222 -2.05 -16.81 -31.52
N PRO A 223 -2.21 -17.90 -32.28
CA PRO A 223 -3.55 -18.35 -32.58
C PRO A 223 -4.15 -18.71 -31.22
N GLU A 224 -5.14 -17.93 -30.79
CA GLU A 224 -6.15 -18.42 -29.87
C GLU A 224 -6.67 -19.71 -30.48
N ARG A 225 -6.10 -20.85 -30.06
CA ARG A 225 -6.74 -22.13 -30.30
C ARG A 225 -8.02 -22.08 -29.49
N ARG A 226 -9.11 -21.73 -30.17
CA ARG A 226 -10.46 -22.13 -29.79
C ARG A 226 -10.36 -23.55 -29.24
N PRO A 227 -10.91 -23.85 -28.05
CA PRO A 227 -11.01 -25.22 -27.60
C PRO A 227 -11.91 -25.95 -28.60
N ILE A 228 -11.30 -26.74 -29.49
CA ILE A 228 -12.03 -27.75 -30.24
C ILE A 228 -12.54 -28.71 -29.18
N GLN A 229 -13.85 -28.71 -28.96
CA GLN A 229 -14.54 -29.74 -28.19
C GLN A 229 -14.27 -31.08 -28.88
N HIS A 230 -13.31 -31.85 -28.37
CA HIS A 230 -13.22 -33.26 -28.66
C HIS A 230 -14.04 -34.01 -27.60
N PRO A 231 -15.11 -34.73 -27.98
CA PRO A 231 -15.76 -35.62 -27.05
C PRO A 231 -14.83 -36.82 -26.90
N SER A 232 -14.21 -36.96 -25.73
CA SER A 232 -13.47 -38.18 -25.40
C SER A 232 -13.80 -38.59 -23.99
N GLN A 233 -14.65 -39.62 -23.95
CA GLN A 233 -15.04 -40.40 -22.79
C GLN A 233 -13.79 -41.14 -22.26
N ILE A 234 -13.22 -40.67 -21.16
CA ILE A 234 -12.39 -41.49 -20.28
C ILE A 234 -12.81 -41.15 -18.85
N PRO A 235 -13.45 -42.08 -18.11
CA PRO A 235 -13.77 -41.84 -16.71
C PRO A 235 -12.50 -42.06 -15.87
N LEU A 236 -11.97 -40.98 -15.30
CA LEU A 236 -10.97 -41.05 -14.24
C LEU A 236 -11.62 -40.65 -12.91
N PRO A 237 -11.31 -41.32 -11.79
CA PRO A 237 -12.12 -41.23 -10.57
C PRO A 237 -11.99 -39.90 -9.84
N LEU A 238 -13.09 -39.52 -9.20
CA LEU A 238 -13.24 -38.44 -8.23
C LEU A 238 -12.09 -38.41 -7.20
N SER A 239 -11.41 -37.28 -7.10
CA SER A 239 -11.08 -36.70 -5.79
C SER A 239 -11.78 -35.36 -5.72
N LYS A 240 -12.80 -35.24 -4.86
CA LYS A 240 -13.43 -33.94 -4.59
C LYS A 240 -12.34 -33.04 -3.99
N PRO A 241 -12.01 -31.89 -4.59
CA PRO A 241 -11.26 -30.88 -3.89
C PRO A 241 -12.20 -30.37 -2.80
N VAL A 242 -11.86 -30.64 -1.54
CA VAL A 242 -12.51 -29.97 -0.41
C VAL A 242 -12.30 -28.48 -0.65
N ALA A 243 -13.39 -27.72 -0.69
CA ALA A 243 -13.35 -26.27 -0.84
C ALA A 243 -12.30 -25.69 0.13
N THR A 244 -11.23 -25.20 -0.46
CA THR A 244 -10.02 -24.71 0.22
C THR A 244 -10.46 -23.57 1.12
N ARG A 245 -10.37 -23.74 2.45
CA ARG A 245 -10.56 -22.64 3.40
C ARG A 245 -9.41 -21.66 3.15
N LEU A 246 -9.61 -20.67 2.28
CA LEU A 246 -8.63 -19.59 2.03
C LEU A 246 -8.52 -18.64 3.23
N THR A 247 -9.40 -18.77 4.23
CA THR A 247 -9.44 -17.93 5.44
C THR A 247 -8.06 -17.75 6.11
N PRO A 248 -7.22 -18.79 6.31
CA PRO A 248 -5.88 -18.62 6.89
C PRO A 248 -4.91 -17.84 5.98
N ALA A 249 -5.13 -17.85 4.66
CA ALA A 249 -4.32 -17.10 3.70
C ALA A 249 -4.70 -15.60 3.66
N LEU A 250 -5.95 -15.27 4.02
CA LEU A 250 -6.48 -13.90 4.00
C LEU A 250 -6.17 -13.13 5.29
N VAL A 251 -6.31 -13.79 6.44
CA VAL A 251 -6.19 -13.15 7.75
C VAL A 251 -4.74 -12.70 8.01
N PRO A 252 -4.52 -11.46 8.49
CA PRO A 252 -3.21 -11.01 8.96
C PRO A 252 -2.66 -11.83 10.11
N LEU A 253 -1.34 -11.81 10.26
CA LEU A 253 -0.64 -12.37 11.42
C LEU A 253 -0.89 -11.52 12.68
N VAL A 254 -2.09 -11.62 13.24
CA VAL A 254 -2.39 -11.04 14.56
C VAL A 254 -2.18 -12.14 15.60
N GLY A 255 -1.27 -11.89 16.54
CA GLY A 255 -0.69 -12.90 17.42
C GLY A 255 -1.65 -13.57 18.40
N ARG A 256 -1.58 -14.89 18.43
CA ARG A 256 -0.77 -15.67 19.39
C ARG A 256 0.12 -16.61 18.57
N GLU A 257 1.22 -17.10 19.14
CA GLU A 257 2.03 -18.21 18.59
C GLU A 257 1.14 -19.32 17.99
N VAL A 258 0.02 -19.66 18.65
CA VAL A 258 -0.96 -20.66 18.21
C VAL A 258 -1.68 -20.32 16.90
N ALA A 259 -2.04 -19.05 16.65
CA ALA A 259 -2.73 -18.65 15.42
C ALA A 259 -1.77 -18.65 14.21
N THR A 260 -0.53 -18.23 14.43
CA THR A 260 0.54 -18.32 13.42
C THR A 260 0.92 -19.77 13.13
N PHE A 261 1.04 -20.63 14.15
CA PHE A 261 1.27 -22.07 13.95
C PHE A 261 0.10 -22.76 13.25
N GLY A 262 -1.14 -22.42 13.57
CA GLY A 262 -2.33 -22.93 12.89
C GLY A 262 -2.36 -22.55 11.41
N ALA A 263 -2.16 -21.26 11.10
CA ALA A 263 -2.12 -20.79 9.70
C ALA A 263 -0.94 -21.41 8.92
N LEU A 264 0.24 -21.54 9.53
CA LEU A 264 1.39 -22.20 8.90
C LEU A 264 1.12 -23.69 8.65
N ALA A 265 0.52 -24.40 9.63
CA ALA A 265 0.15 -25.80 9.49
C ALA A 265 -0.92 -26.02 8.42
N ASP A 266 -1.89 -25.11 8.30
CA ASP A 266 -2.95 -25.17 7.29
C ASP A 266 -2.44 -24.87 5.88
N LEU A 267 -1.47 -23.96 5.73
CA LEU A 267 -0.95 -23.53 4.43
C LEU A 267 0.24 -24.38 3.94
N TRP A 268 0.96 -25.06 4.83
CA TRP A 268 2.11 -25.90 4.48
C TRP A 268 1.79 -27.00 3.44
N PRO A 269 0.67 -27.76 3.55
CA PRO A 269 0.30 -28.74 2.52
C PRO A 269 0.09 -28.08 1.16
N LEU A 270 -0.57 -26.92 1.11
CA LEU A 270 -0.83 -26.18 -0.14
C LEU A 270 0.47 -25.68 -0.78
N TYR A 271 1.42 -25.20 0.04
CA TYR A 271 2.76 -24.84 -0.42
C TYR A 271 3.50 -26.04 -1.03
N THR A 272 3.41 -27.21 -0.38
CA THR A 272 4.05 -28.45 -0.85
C THR A 272 3.41 -28.95 -2.15
N ASP A 273 2.08 -28.94 -2.23
CA ASP A 273 1.33 -29.30 -3.43
C ASP A 273 1.66 -28.36 -4.60
N TYR A 274 1.82 -27.07 -4.32
CA TYR A 274 2.23 -26.09 -5.31
C TYR A 274 3.62 -26.38 -5.88
N HIS A 275 4.62 -26.60 -5.02
CA HIS A 275 5.97 -26.94 -5.46
C HIS A 275 6.04 -28.27 -6.21
N THR A 276 5.22 -29.25 -5.80
CA THR A 276 5.08 -30.51 -6.53
C THR A 276 4.53 -30.28 -7.94
N ALA A 277 3.50 -29.44 -8.08
CA ALA A 277 2.93 -29.06 -9.38
C ALA A 277 3.95 -28.31 -10.27
N LEU A 278 4.83 -27.50 -9.68
CA LEU A 278 5.88 -26.78 -10.40
C LEU A 278 7.02 -27.69 -10.88
N ALA A 279 7.35 -28.72 -10.11
CA ALA A 279 8.48 -29.62 -10.40
C ALA A 279 8.24 -30.49 -11.65
N ASP A 280 6.99 -30.89 -11.93
CA ASP A 280 6.66 -31.74 -13.07
C ASP A 280 5.44 -31.24 -13.87
N ARG A 281 5.65 -30.96 -15.16
CA ARG A 281 4.58 -30.57 -16.10
C ARG A 281 3.46 -31.62 -16.19
N SER A 282 3.73 -32.89 -15.94
CA SER A 282 2.72 -33.95 -15.92
C SER A 282 1.82 -33.87 -14.69
N THR A 283 2.37 -33.47 -13.54
CA THR A 283 1.59 -33.20 -12.31
C THR A 283 0.80 -31.90 -12.40
N ALA A 284 1.36 -30.84 -13.01
CA ALA A 284 0.63 -29.59 -13.26
C ALA A 284 -0.68 -29.80 -14.06
N ARG A 285 -0.69 -30.76 -15.00
CA ARG A 285 -1.88 -31.11 -15.81
C ARG A 285 -3.02 -31.74 -15.00
N ARG A 286 -2.77 -32.16 -13.75
CA ARG A 286 -3.79 -32.71 -12.85
C ARG A 286 -4.66 -31.64 -12.20
N TRP A 287 -4.19 -30.39 -12.20
CA TRP A 287 -4.86 -29.27 -11.56
C TRP A 287 -5.61 -28.43 -12.60
N THR A 288 -6.82 -27.98 -12.25
CA THR A 288 -7.50 -26.96 -13.06
C THR A 288 -6.78 -25.61 -12.93
N PRO A 289 -6.94 -24.69 -13.90
CA PRO A 289 -6.36 -23.34 -13.78
C PRO A 289 -6.75 -22.61 -12.50
N GLN A 290 -7.98 -22.80 -12.02
CA GLN A 290 -8.47 -22.21 -10.78
C GLN A 290 -7.75 -22.79 -9.56
N GLN A 291 -7.69 -24.13 -9.44
CA GLN A 291 -7.00 -24.78 -8.32
C GLN A 291 -5.53 -24.39 -8.26
N LEU A 292 -4.90 -24.29 -9.43
CA LEU A 292 -3.52 -23.91 -9.52
C LEU A 292 -3.30 -22.44 -9.10
N ALA A 293 -4.25 -21.54 -9.40
CA ALA A 293 -4.24 -20.16 -8.89
C ALA A 293 -4.42 -20.09 -7.37
N GLU A 294 -5.30 -20.91 -6.79
CA GLU A 294 -5.49 -21.02 -5.34
C GLU A 294 -4.22 -21.53 -4.65
N LEU A 295 -3.60 -22.58 -5.19
CA LEU A 295 -2.33 -23.12 -4.68
C LEU A 295 -1.21 -22.08 -4.75
N THR A 296 -1.12 -21.34 -5.86
CA THR A 296 -0.15 -20.25 -6.00
C THR A 296 -0.38 -19.20 -4.91
N PHE A 297 -1.61 -18.69 -4.79
CA PHE A 297 -1.94 -17.68 -3.79
C PHE A 297 -1.58 -18.15 -2.38
N ALA A 298 -1.96 -19.39 -2.02
CA ALA A 298 -1.65 -19.97 -0.73
C ALA A 298 -0.13 -20.13 -0.50
N ALA A 299 0.64 -20.54 -1.51
CA ALA A 299 2.08 -20.72 -1.41
C ALA A 299 2.84 -19.40 -1.19
N HIS A 300 2.45 -18.33 -1.90
CA HIS A 300 3.02 -17.00 -1.68
C HIS A 300 2.64 -16.45 -0.31
N ARG A 301 1.38 -16.65 0.12
CA ARG A 301 0.97 -16.29 1.48
C ARG A 301 1.77 -17.04 2.53
N PHE A 302 1.94 -18.36 2.40
CA PHE A 302 2.77 -19.17 3.29
C PHE A 302 4.21 -18.62 3.37
N SER A 303 4.83 -18.34 2.23
CA SER A 303 6.19 -17.78 2.17
C SER A 303 6.27 -16.44 2.90
N ARG A 304 5.26 -15.58 2.76
CA ARG A 304 5.21 -14.30 3.50
C ARG A 304 5.06 -14.51 5.01
N LEU A 305 4.30 -15.51 5.45
CA LEU A 305 4.19 -15.84 6.87
C LEU A 305 5.53 -16.31 7.44
N LEU A 306 6.32 -17.08 6.70
CA LEU A 306 7.66 -17.50 7.13
C LEU A 306 8.61 -16.32 7.32
N VAL A 307 8.65 -15.39 6.36
CA VAL A 307 9.46 -14.15 6.46
C VAL A 307 9.06 -13.35 7.70
N THR A 308 7.76 -13.21 7.94
CA THR A 308 7.25 -12.48 9.10
C THR A 308 7.59 -13.19 10.41
N ALA A 309 7.50 -14.53 10.45
CA ALA A 309 7.85 -15.31 11.63
C ALA A 309 9.34 -15.20 11.97
N ASP A 310 10.21 -15.24 10.96
CA ASP A 310 11.66 -15.02 11.15
C ASP A 310 11.95 -13.61 11.64
N ALA A 311 11.36 -12.59 10.99
CA ALA A 311 11.50 -11.20 11.40
C ALA A 311 11.05 -10.97 12.85
N CYS A 312 9.91 -11.55 13.25
CA CYS A 312 9.46 -11.53 14.65
C CYS A 312 10.46 -12.23 15.58
N ALA A 313 10.98 -13.41 15.20
CA ALA A 313 11.95 -14.14 16.02
C ALA A 313 13.28 -13.36 16.19
N GLN A 314 13.72 -12.65 15.15
CA GLN A 314 14.87 -11.75 15.22
C GLN A 314 14.61 -10.60 16.19
N ASP A 315 13.43 -9.99 16.17
CA ASP A 315 13.11 -8.91 17.11
C ASP A 315 13.08 -9.37 18.57
N HIS A 316 12.58 -10.59 18.83
CA HIS A 316 12.59 -11.15 20.19
C HIS A 316 14.02 -11.37 20.71
N LYS A 317 14.98 -11.69 19.82
CA LYS A 317 16.40 -11.83 20.16
C LYS A 317 17.06 -10.48 20.44
N ILE A 318 16.60 -9.42 19.78
CA ILE A 318 17.10 -8.05 19.96
C ILE A 318 16.42 -7.47 21.21
N ALA A 319 17.02 -7.71 22.37
CA ALA A 319 16.54 -7.31 23.70
C ALA A 319 16.49 -5.79 23.97
N ASP A 320 16.46 -4.94 22.94
CA ASP A 320 16.76 -3.51 23.06
C ASP A 320 15.60 -2.66 23.63
N LYS A 321 14.45 -3.26 24.03
CA LYS A 321 13.24 -2.54 24.51
C LYS A 321 12.67 -1.46 23.54
N ARG A 322 13.29 -1.27 22.37
CA ARG A 322 13.01 -0.19 21.41
C ARG A 322 11.88 -0.53 20.44
N LEU A 323 11.73 -1.80 20.10
CA LEU A 323 10.61 -2.30 19.29
C LEU A 323 9.51 -2.81 20.22
N LYS A 324 8.31 -2.23 20.14
CA LYS A 324 7.17 -2.59 21.01
C LYS A 324 6.26 -3.65 20.36
N LEU A 325 6.83 -4.62 19.65
CA LEU A 325 6.07 -5.59 18.82
C LEU A 325 5.00 -6.37 19.59
N HIS A 326 5.24 -6.67 20.87
CA HIS A 326 4.28 -7.40 21.69
C HIS A 326 2.96 -6.64 21.88
N GLN A 327 2.99 -5.30 21.82
CA GLN A 327 1.80 -4.45 21.88
C GLN A 327 1.05 -4.41 20.53
N HIS A 328 1.80 -4.62 19.44
CA HIS A 328 1.33 -4.57 18.05
C HIS A 328 0.90 -5.91 17.48
N LEU A 329 0.99 -7.00 18.24
CA LEU A 329 0.61 -8.35 17.78
C LEU A 329 -0.62 -8.88 18.51
N THR A 330 -1.49 -7.99 19.02
CA THR A 330 -2.73 -8.40 19.69
C THR A 330 -3.96 -8.01 18.86
N PRO A 331 -5.06 -8.78 18.94
CA PRO A 331 -6.34 -8.38 18.34
C PRO A 331 -6.86 -7.03 18.85
N ALA A 332 -6.41 -6.61 20.03
CA ALA A 332 -6.71 -5.32 20.65
C ALA A 332 -5.58 -4.29 20.44
N SER A 333 -4.80 -4.42 19.36
CA SER A 333 -3.77 -3.45 18.98
C SER A 333 -4.38 -2.06 18.84
N PRO A 334 -3.71 -1.00 19.30
CA PRO A 334 -4.23 0.36 19.19
C PRO A 334 -4.48 0.80 17.74
N HIS A 335 -3.78 0.21 16.78
CA HIS A 335 -3.98 0.44 15.35
C HIS A 335 -5.33 -0.06 14.86
N VAL A 336 -5.69 -1.29 15.26
CA VAL A 336 -6.98 -1.90 14.95
C VAL A 336 -8.09 -1.09 15.62
N LEU A 337 -7.95 -0.77 16.91
CA LEU A 337 -8.94 0.04 17.62
C LEU A 337 -9.13 1.42 16.99
N THR A 338 -8.05 2.07 16.56
CA THR A 338 -8.13 3.37 15.87
C THR A 338 -8.87 3.25 14.54
N ALA A 339 -8.62 2.19 13.77
CA ALA A 339 -9.33 1.94 12.52
C ALA A 339 -10.83 1.64 12.74
N GLU A 340 -11.17 0.86 13.78
CA GLU A 340 -12.55 0.59 14.16
C GLU A 340 -13.28 1.84 14.66
N PHE A 341 -12.61 2.68 15.46
CA PHE A 341 -13.16 3.95 15.90
C PHE A 341 -13.38 4.93 14.73
N ALA A 342 -12.49 4.93 13.73
CA ALA A 342 -12.71 5.69 12.51
C ALA A 342 -13.91 5.17 11.72
N ALA A 343 -14.12 3.84 11.65
CA ALA A 343 -15.31 3.25 11.03
C ALA A 343 -16.60 3.63 11.76
N LEU A 344 -16.61 3.59 13.11
CA LEU A 344 -17.74 4.06 13.92
C LEU A 344 -17.98 5.56 13.72
N CYS A 345 -16.92 6.36 13.67
CA CYS A 345 -17.02 7.78 13.36
C CYS A 345 -17.65 8.01 11.99
N ALA A 346 -17.29 7.22 10.97
CA ALA A 346 -17.93 7.29 9.66
C ALA A 346 -19.41 6.91 9.71
N LEU A 347 -19.75 5.83 10.42
CA LEU A 347 -21.12 5.35 10.58
C LEU A 347 -22.02 6.37 11.28
N TRP A 348 -21.52 7.06 12.29
CA TRP A 348 -22.30 8.08 13.00
C TRP A 348 -22.39 9.42 12.27
N ASN A 349 -21.56 9.64 11.25
CA ASN A 349 -21.54 10.89 10.47
C ASN A 349 -22.07 10.71 9.04
N GLN A 350 -22.94 9.72 8.78
CA GLN A 350 -23.52 9.49 7.43
C GLN A 350 -24.29 10.71 6.87
N SER A 351 -24.84 11.56 7.73
CA SER A 351 -25.47 12.84 7.33
C SER A 351 -24.46 13.89 6.84
N ARG A 352 -23.15 13.64 7.01
CA ARG A 352 -22.04 14.50 6.59
C ARG A 352 -21.08 13.66 5.74
N PRO A 353 -21.41 13.43 4.47
CA PRO A 353 -20.75 12.43 3.64
C PRO A 353 -19.24 12.67 3.51
N GLN A 354 -18.77 13.91 3.57
CA GLN A 354 -17.34 14.23 3.48
C GLN A 354 -16.55 13.82 4.73
N ILE A 355 -17.15 13.98 5.92
CA ILE A 355 -16.56 13.50 7.18
C ILE A 355 -16.61 11.98 7.22
N ALA A 356 -17.75 11.39 6.83
CA ALA A 356 -17.89 9.93 6.77
C ALA A 356 -16.89 9.30 5.81
N ALA A 357 -16.74 9.86 4.60
CA ALA A 357 -15.79 9.37 3.60
C ALA A 357 -14.34 9.42 4.11
N ALA A 358 -13.91 10.56 4.68
CA ALA A 358 -12.55 10.67 5.24
C ALA A 358 -12.32 9.67 6.38
N ALA A 359 -13.30 9.48 7.27
CA ALA A 359 -13.20 8.52 8.37
C ALA A 359 -13.21 7.05 7.89
N THR A 360 -14.01 6.71 6.88
CA THR A 360 -13.99 5.37 6.23
C THR A 360 -12.62 5.11 5.59
N GLN A 361 -12.04 6.10 4.92
CA GLN A 361 -10.72 5.97 4.32
C GLN A 361 -9.62 5.80 5.37
N ILE A 362 -9.67 6.54 6.48
CA ILE A 362 -8.75 6.35 7.63
C ILE A 362 -8.86 4.91 8.14
N SER A 363 -10.06 4.39 8.35
CA SER A 363 -10.27 3.01 8.83
C SER A 363 -9.63 1.99 7.88
N SER A 364 -9.99 2.02 6.59
CA SER A 364 -9.49 1.03 5.62
C SER A 364 -7.98 1.13 5.42
N THR A 365 -7.44 2.34 5.26
CA THR A 365 -6.00 2.52 5.01
C THR A 365 -5.16 2.22 6.24
N LEU A 366 -5.58 2.63 7.44
CA LEU A 366 -4.82 2.32 8.66
C LEU A 366 -4.76 0.81 8.91
N LEU A 367 -5.88 0.10 8.73
CA LEU A 367 -5.94 -1.33 8.92
C LEU A 367 -5.07 -2.07 7.89
N ALA A 368 -5.19 -1.74 6.60
CA ALA A 368 -4.39 -2.34 5.54
C ALA A 368 -2.89 -2.04 5.70
N GLY A 369 -2.53 -0.80 6.01
CA GLY A 369 -1.15 -0.38 6.25
C GLY A 369 -0.55 -1.10 7.45
N TYR A 370 -1.29 -1.22 8.54
CA TYR A 370 -0.87 -1.98 9.72
C TYR A 370 -0.66 -3.48 9.42
N TRP A 371 -1.56 -4.12 8.65
CA TRP A 371 -1.40 -5.53 8.28
C TRP A 371 -0.15 -5.78 7.44
N LEU A 372 0.12 -4.91 6.47
CA LEU A 372 1.33 -5.00 5.66
C LEU A 372 2.59 -4.69 6.47
N TRP A 373 2.52 -3.74 7.41
CA TRP A 373 3.63 -3.42 8.29
C TRP A 373 4.02 -4.61 9.16
N ILE A 374 3.05 -5.33 9.76
CA ILE A 374 3.33 -6.56 10.52
C ILE A 374 4.07 -7.58 9.66
N GLU A 375 3.72 -7.66 8.38
CA GLU A 375 4.31 -8.58 7.43
C GLU A 375 5.66 -8.10 6.88
N GLU A 376 6.27 -7.04 7.44
CA GLU A 376 7.53 -6.44 6.96
C GLU A 376 7.47 -5.94 5.52
N ASP A 377 6.32 -5.39 5.12
CA ASP A 377 6.08 -4.91 3.76
C ASP A 377 6.11 -3.38 3.68
N ASP A 378 7.02 -2.82 2.89
CA ASP A 378 7.19 -1.37 2.79
C ASP A 378 6.05 -0.66 2.06
N ARG A 379 5.25 -1.41 1.27
CA ARG A 379 4.01 -0.90 0.68
C ARG A 379 3.04 -0.39 1.76
N ALA A 380 3.19 -0.85 3.00
CA ALA A 380 2.50 -0.29 4.17
C ALA A 380 2.66 1.23 4.28
N MET A 381 3.86 1.76 4.02
CA MET A 381 4.14 3.20 4.22
C MET A 381 3.39 4.07 3.21
N GLY A 382 3.24 3.61 1.97
CA GLY A 382 2.41 4.27 0.96
C GLY A 382 0.92 4.30 1.37
N ILE A 383 0.43 3.22 1.96
CA ILE A 383 -0.95 3.16 2.49
C ILE A 383 -1.12 4.10 3.69
N LEU A 384 -0.16 4.12 4.63
CA LEU A 384 -0.19 5.01 5.80
C LEU A 384 -0.08 6.49 5.43
N ARG A 385 0.59 6.82 4.32
CA ARG A 385 0.58 8.17 3.75
C ARG A 385 -0.84 8.62 3.43
N CYS A 386 -1.65 7.74 2.85
CA CYS A 386 -3.07 8.03 2.61
C CYS A 386 -3.83 8.25 3.93
N THR A 387 -3.58 7.42 4.96
CA THR A 387 -4.18 7.64 6.29
C THR A 387 -3.84 9.03 6.84
N LEU A 388 -2.59 9.48 6.72
CA LEU A 388 -2.16 10.83 7.12
C LEU A 388 -2.93 11.93 6.37
N HIS A 389 -3.06 11.79 5.05
CA HIS A 389 -3.80 12.75 4.21
C HIS A 389 -5.28 12.81 4.58
N GLN A 390 -5.90 11.65 4.80
CA GLN A 390 -7.32 11.57 5.15
C GLN A 390 -7.58 12.06 6.58
N ALA A 391 -6.66 11.87 7.52
CA ALA A 391 -6.72 12.50 8.84
C ALA A 391 -6.64 14.04 8.76
N ALA A 392 -5.77 14.58 7.91
CA ALA A 392 -5.71 16.02 7.64
C ALA A 392 -7.00 16.54 6.98
N ARG A 393 -7.57 15.77 6.05
CA ARG A 393 -8.85 16.10 5.40
C ARG A 393 -10.02 16.05 6.39
N LEU A 394 -10.10 15.02 7.24
CA LEU A 394 -11.08 14.91 8.32
C LEU A 394 -11.03 16.13 9.25
N ARG A 395 -9.83 16.51 9.69
CA ARG A 395 -9.61 17.72 10.49
C ARG A 395 -10.08 18.98 9.77
N THR A 396 -9.77 19.11 8.48
CA THR A 396 -10.12 20.30 7.69
C THR A 396 -11.63 20.43 7.52
N TRP A 397 -12.35 19.33 7.21
CA TRP A 397 -13.81 19.33 7.17
C TRP A 397 -14.44 19.63 8.53
N HIS A 398 -13.83 19.14 9.61
CA HIS A 398 -14.33 19.37 10.96
C HIS A 398 -14.13 20.82 11.44
N VAL A 399 -12.96 21.42 11.19
CA VAL A 399 -12.57 22.72 11.75
C VAL A 399 -12.80 23.88 10.78
N HIS A 400 -12.65 23.66 9.48
CA HIS A 400 -12.67 24.68 8.43
C HIS A 400 -13.51 24.25 7.21
N PRO A 401 -14.82 23.99 7.35
CA PRO A 401 -15.67 23.41 6.30
C PRO A 401 -15.70 24.25 5.01
N ASP A 402 -15.72 25.58 5.10
CA ASP A 402 -15.72 26.45 3.91
C ASP A 402 -14.41 26.31 3.11
N THR A 403 -13.28 26.19 3.81
CA THR A 403 -11.98 25.96 3.17
C THR A 403 -11.90 24.55 2.59
N ALA A 404 -12.44 23.55 3.31
CA ALA A 404 -12.54 22.19 2.82
C ALA A 404 -13.36 22.11 1.52
N GLN A 405 -14.50 22.81 1.46
CA GLN A 405 -15.33 22.90 0.27
C GLN A 405 -14.59 23.56 -0.90
N ALA A 406 -13.84 24.64 -0.63
CA ALA A 406 -13.02 25.31 -1.64
C ALA A 406 -11.85 24.45 -2.15
N LEU A 407 -11.28 23.59 -1.31
CA LEU A 407 -10.26 22.62 -1.73
C LEU A 407 -10.86 21.50 -2.57
N GLN A 408 -12.03 20.99 -2.18
CA GLN A 408 -12.75 19.92 -2.88
C GLN A 408 -13.23 20.35 -4.27
N SER A 409 -13.70 21.59 -4.41
CA SER A 409 -14.24 22.11 -5.68
C SER A 409 -13.18 22.39 -6.73
N ARG A 410 -11.90 22.42 -6.34
CA ARG A 410 -10.77 22.64 -7.26
C ARG A 410 -10.27 21.29 -7.77
N SER A 411 -10.44 21.05 -9.07
CA SER A 411 -9.80 19.91 -9.74
C SER A 411 -8.28 19.96 -9.58
N GLY A 412 -7.68 18.85 -9.17
CA GLY A 412 -6.23 18.73 -8.96
C GLY A 412 -5.69 19.37 -7.67
N THR A 413 -6.51 19.48 -6.61
CA THR A 413 -5.98 19.81 -5.28
C THR A 413 -5.04 18.70 -4.79
N ALA A 414 -3.74 18.99 -4.75
CA ALA A 414 -2.74 18.05 -4.25
C ALA A 414 -3.01 17.66 -2.79
N PRO A 415 -2.86 16.38 -2.40
CA PRO A 415 -3.05 15.92 -1.03
C PRO A 415 -2.28 16.72 0.04
N LEU A 416 -1.05 17.15 -0.28
CA LEU A 416 -0.21 17.99 0.57
C LEU A 416 -0.84 19.34 0.96
N ARG A 417 -1.77 19.86 0.14
CA ARG A 417 -2.52 21.09 0.49
C ARG A 417 -3.42 20.86 1.68
N TRP A 418 -4.03 19.68 1.82
CA TRP A 418 -4.84 19.32 2.98
C TRP A 418 -4.00 19.30 4.26
N ILE A 419 -2.78 18.73 4.22
CA ILE A 419 -1.82 18.81 5.35
C ILE A 419 -1.55 20.27 5.74
N THR A 420 -1.28 21.12 4.74
CA THR A 420 -0.93 22.52 5.03
C THR A 420 -2.11 23.28 5.64
N VAL A 421 -3.32 23.12 5.09
CA VAL A 421 -4.54 23.78 5.58
C VAL A 421 -4.99 23.24 6.94
N ALA A 422 -4.76 21.95 7.21
CA ALA A 422 -4.97 21.34 8.53
C ALA A 422 -4.07 21.92 9.63
N GLY A 423 -3.07 22.77 9.28
CA GLY A 423 -2.08 23.31 10.21
C GLY A 423 -0.98 22.31 10.54
N TRP A 424 -0.74 21.32 9.66
CA TRP A 424 0.14 20.18 9.87
C TRP A 424 1.46 20.28 9.10
N SER A 425 1.92 21.49 8.79
CA SER A 425 3.18 21.73 8.07
C SER A 425 4.40 21.09 8.73
N LYS A 426 4.38 20.91 10.06
CA LYS A 426 5.43 20.19 10.81
C LYS A 426 5.54 18.70 10.47
N PHE A 427 4.52 18.11 9.84
CA PHE A 427 4.51 16.69 9.44
C PHE A 427 4.89 16.50 7.96
N ARG A 428 5.43 17.52 7.28
CA ARG A 428 5.94 17.39 5.91
C ARG A 428 7.09 16.40 5.78
N SER A 429 7.98 16.33 6.78
CA SER A 429 9.05 15.35 6.82
C SER A 429 8.49 13.93 6.94
N LEU A 430 7.46 13.72 7.77
CA LEU A 430 6.76 12.44 7.87
C LEU A 430 6.09 12.05 6.54
N ASP A 431 5.38 12.97 5.89
CA ASP A 431 4.77 12.73 4.57
C ASP A 431 5.82 12.30 3.53
N ARG A 432 6.95 13.01 3.49
CA ARG A 432 8.07 12.66 2.61
C ARG A 432 8.64 11.29 2.97
N ALA A 433 8.92 10.99 4.23
CA ALA A 433 9.47 9.70 4.62
C ALA A 433 8.53 8.54 4.29
N LEU A 434 7.21 8.70 4.48
CA LEU A 434 6.23 7.70 4.08
C LEU A 434 6.23 7.45 2.57
N PHE A 435 6.37 8.52 1.78
CA PHE A 435 6.53 8.44 0.34
C PHE A 435 7.82 7.70 -0.04
N GLU A 436 8.96 8.11 0.49
CA GLU A 436 10.27 7.53 0.19
C GLU A 436 10.35 6.04 0.58
N PHE A 437 9.79 5.65 1.74
CA PHE A 437 9.69 4.22 2.11
C PHE A 437 8.79 3.41 1.17
N ALA A 438 7.78 4.01 0.58
CA ALA A 438 6.87 3.30 -0.33
C ALA A 438 7.55 2.93 -1.66
N HIS A 439 8.66 3.58 -2.01
CA HIS A 439 9.35 3.36 -3.29
C HIS A 439 10.12 2.05 -3.30
N ALA A 440 10.20 1.42 -4.48
CA ALA A 440 11.03 0.25 -4.73
C ALA A 440 12.55 0.52 -4.79
N ASN A 441 13.05 1.70 -4.40
CA ASN A 441 14.48 2.09 -4.47
C ASN A 441 15.21 2.05 -3.10
N ARG A 442 16.48 1.64 -3.09
CA ARG A 442 17.35 1.59 -1.90
C ARG A 442 17.62 2.96 -1.31
N GLU A 443 17.99 3.93 -2.15
CA GLU A 443 18.37 5.27 -1.68
C GLU A 443 17.19 5.96 -0.98
N SER A 444 16.00 5.89 -1.58
CA SER A 444 14.75 6.36 -0.96
C SER A 444 14.51 5.75 0.42
N ARG A 445 14.77 4.46 0.60
CA ARG A 445 14.62 3.79 1.89
C ARG A 445 15.61 4.31 2.95
N LEU A 446 16.85 4.56 2.56
CA LEU A 446 17.87 5.14 3.45
C LEU A 446 17.55 6.58 3.82
N ASP A 447 17.11 7.37 2.85
CA ASP A 447 16.65 8.74 3.05
C ASP A 447 15.45 8.77 4.01
N ALA A 448 14.46 7.90 3.80
CA ALA A 448 13.30 7.80 4.65
C ALA A 448 13.66 7.44 6.10
N ALA A 449 14.56 6.47 6.27
CA ALA A 449 15.07 6.10 7.58
C ALA A 449 15.83 7.26 8.23
N GLY A 450 16.65 7.99 7.47
CA GLY A 450 17.37 9.19 7.93
C GLY A 450 16.40 10.29 8.38
N ILE A 451 15.34 10.55 7.62
CA ILE A 451 14.33 11.57 7.94
C ILE A 451 13.60 11.25 9.26
N LEU A 452 13.32 9.97 9.54
CA LEU A 452 12.55 9.56 10.73
C LEU A 452 13.41 9.22 11.95
N ASN A 453 14.68 8.88 11.77
CA ASN A 453 15.61 8.49 12.85
C ASN A 453 16.77 9.48 13.00
N ASP A 454 16.48 10.77 13.11
CA ASP A 454 17.41 11.93 13.22
C ASP A 454 18.59 11.78 14.24
N HIS A 455 18.64 10.69 15.03
CA HIS A 455 19.59 10.43 16.12
C HIS A 455 20.22 9.01 16.15
N ARG A 456 20.21 8.21 15.06
CA ARG A 456 20.86 6.87 15.05
C ARG A 456 22.07 6.81 14.13
N ASN A 457 23.13 6.15 14.59
CA ASN A 457 24.45 6.10 13.94
C ASN A 457 24.52 5.24 12.66
N ASP A 458 23.44 4.56 12.27
CA ASP A 458 23.44 3.66 11.11
C ASP A 458 22.03 3.52 10.48
N PRO A 459 21.71 4.29 9.42
CA PRO A 459 20.47 4.16 8.65
C PRO A 459 20.43 2.93 7.72
N ASP A 460 21.58 2.32 7.41
CA ASP A 460 21.67 1.09 6.61
C ASP A 460 21.21 -0.14 7.40
N SER A 461 21.27 -0.09 8.74
CA SER A 461 20.80 -1.17 9.60
C SER A 461 19.31 -1.50 9.38
N LEU A 462 19.01 -2.76 9.08
CA LEU A 462 17.62 -3.28 8.96
C LEU A 462 16.76 -2.96 10.19
N ILE A 463 17.37 -2.98 11.39
CA ILE A 463 16.70 -2.66 12.65
C ILE A 463 16.33 -1.17 12.69
N SER A 464 17.23 -0.28 12.26
CA SER A 464 16.96 1.15 12.20
C SER A 464 15.79 1.45 11.27
N GLN A 465 15.77 0.84 10.08
CA GLN A 465 14.69 1.02 9.11
C GLN A 465 13.36 0.47 9.63
N ARG A 466 13.37 -0.67 10.33
CA ARG A 466 12.15 -1.21 10.97
C ARG A 466 11.62 -0.30 12.08
N VAL A 467 12.50 0.26 12.92
CA VAL A 467 12.10 1.23 13.95
C VAL A 467 11.56 2.54 13.32
N ALA A 468 12.16 3.01 12.23
CA ALA A 468 11.65 4.18 11.50
C ALA A 468 10.23 3.94 11.01
N ARG A 469 9.98 2.79 10.37
CA ARG A 469 8.64 2.38 9.92
C ARG A 469 7.64 2.24 11.07
N GLN A 470 8.06 1.66 12.21
CA GLN A 470 7.21 1.62 13.41
C GLN A 470 6.87 3.04 13.91
N THR A 471 7.86 3.93 13.95
CA THR A 471 7.67 5.32 14.38
C THR A 471 6.70 6.06 13.47
N ALA A 472 6.79 5.82 12.16
CA ALA A 472 5.82 6.36 11.18
C ALA A 472 4.40 5.84 11.45
N LEU A 473 4.25 4.51 11.59
CA LEU A 473 2.98 3.87 11.89
C LEU A 473 2.36 4.43 13.18
N ASP A 474 3.11 4.43 14.28
CA ASP A 474 2.65 4.93 15.58
C ASP A 474 2.25 6.42 15.49
N THR A 475 3.04 7.25 14.80
CA THR A 475 2.75 8.68 14.64
C THR A 475 1.49 8.92 13.82
N VAL A 476 1.32 8.22 12.69
CA VAL A 476 0.12 8.31 11.85
C VAL A 476 -1.12 7.84 12.62
N ALA A 477 -1.01 6.75 13.38
CA ALA A 477 -2.08 6.23 14.21
C ALA A 477 -2.52 7.24 15.30
N VAL A 478 -1.58 7.88 16.00
CA VAL A 478 -1.89 8.94 16.98
C VAL A 478 -2.63 10.10 16.32
N LEU A 479 -2.19 10.55 15.14
CA LEU A 479 -2.84 11.65 14.41
C LEU A 479 -4.26 11.28 13.96
N ALA A 480 -4.43 10.08 13.40
CA ALA A 480 -5.74 9.56 12.98
C ALA A 480 -6.69 9.40 14.18
N ALA A 481 -6.21 8.84 15.30
CA ALA A 481 -6.97 8.70 16.52
C ALA A 481 -7.39 10.06 17.08
N ALA A 482 -6.45 11.01 17.17
CA ALA A 482 -6.74 12.34 17.70
C ALA A 482 -7.86 13.05 16.93
N GLU A 483 -7.81 13.02 15.60
CA GLU A 483 -8.85 13.68 14.80
C GLU A 483 -10.18 12.93 14.81
N THR A 484 -10.15 11.60 14.76
CA THR A 484 -11.35 10.76 14.93
C THR A 484 -12.06 11.07 16.25
N LEU A 485 -11.32 11.06 17.36
CA LEU A 485 -11.87 11.36 18.69
C LEU A 485 -12.41 12.79 18.79
N ARG A 486 -11.75 13.78 18.17
CA ARG A 486 -12.26 15.16 18.15
C ARG A 486 -13.59 15.27 17.41
N VAL A 487 -13.75 14.57 16.29
CA VAL A 487 -15.02 14.54 15.55
C VAL A 487 -16.10 13.83 16.37
N VAL A 488 -15.80 12.66 16.96
CA VAL A 488 -16.74 11.94 17.84
C VAL A 488 -17.17 12.82 19.02
N ALA A 489 -16.24 13.52 19.68
CA ALA A 489 -16.55 14.41 20.79
C ALA A 489 -17.48 15.56 20.38
N ALA A 490 -17.23 16.16 19.21
CA ALA A 490 -17.98 17.32 18.74
C ALA A 490 -19.35 16.96 18.15
N GLN A 491 -19.46 15.81 17.48
CA GLN A 491 -20.66 15.45 16.71
C GLN A 491 -21.54 14.41 17.37
N GLN A 492 -20.99 13.62 18.31
CA GLN A 492 -21.72 12.52 18.95
C GLN A 492 -21.79 12.73 20.46
N SER A 493 -20.66 12.57 21.16
CA SER A 493 -20.61 12.74 22.62
C SER A 493 -19.16 12.83 23.12
N PRO A 494 -18.83 13.82 23.96
CA PRO A 494 -17.54 13.87 24.65
C PRO A 494 -17.26 12.62 25.50
N ALA A 495 -18.28 12.06 26.17
CA ALA A 495 -18.11 10.88 27.01
C ALA A 495 -17.72 9.63 26.20
N ILE A 496 -18.26 9.48 24.97
CA ILE A 496 -17.87 8.38 24.07
C ILE A 496 -16.41 8.56 23.63
N ALA A 497 -16.03 9.79 23.26
CA ALA A 497 -14.65 10.08 22.88
C ALA A 497 -13.66 9.88 24.03
N ASP A 498 -14.05 10.17 25.27
CA ASP A 498 -13.23 9.93 26.46
C ASP A 498 -13.06 8.42 26.72
N ALA A 499 -14.13 7.63 26.61
CA ALA A 499 -14.06 6.17 26.73
C ALA A 499 -13.19 5.53 25.62
N MET A 500 -13.32 6.00 24.38
CA MET A 500 -12.45 5.56 23.28
C MET A 500 -10.98 5.92 23.53
N ARG A 501 -10.71 7.10 24.07
CA ARG A 501 -9.35 7.51 24.44
C ARG A 501 -8.76 6.62 25.53
N GLU A 502 -9.54 6.35 26.58
CA GLU A 502 -9.13 5.45 27.66
C GLU A 502 -8.80 4.05 27.10
N ALA A 503 -9.62 3.53 26.19
CA ALA A 503 -9.35 2.25 25.54
C ALA A 503 -8.03 2.23 24.75
N LEU A 504 -7.66 3.33 24.09
CA LEU A 504 -6.37 3.45 23.38
C LEU A 504 -5.19 3.58 24.34
N ASP A 505 -5.34 4.37 25.40
CA ASP A 505 -4.31 4.55 26.43
C ASP A 505 -4.00 3.24 27.17
N GLN A 506 -5.04 2.47 27.53
CA GLN A 506 -4.90 1.12 28.10
C GLN A 506 -4.15 0.14 27.18
N ARG A 507 -4.08 0.43 25.87
CA ARG A 507 -3.35 -0.36 24.86
C ARG A 507 -2.03 0.26 24.43
N GLY A 508 -1.59 1.33 25.11
CA GLY A 508 -0.27 1.94 24.94
C GLY A 508 -0.19 3.04 23.89
N LEU A 509 -1.32 3.52 23.36
CA LEU A 509 -1.37 4.66 22.45
C LEU A 509 -1.89 5.90 23.18
N ASP A 510 -0.96 6.76 23.63
CA ASP A 510 -1.30 8.03 24.25
C ASP A 510 -1.75 9.03 23.17
N VAL A 511 -3.02 9.42 23.24
CA VAL A 511 -3.61 10.40 22.33
C VAL A 511 -3.80 11.71 23.09
N PRO A 512 -3.02 12.76 22.76
CA PRO A 512 -3.05 14.01 23.52
C PRO A 512 -4.43 14.65 23.47
N THR A 513 -5.02 14.87 24.64
CA THR A 513 -6.08 15.87 24.81
C THR A 513 -5.45 17.23 24.46
N ASN A 514 -6.18 18.12 23.76
CA ASN A 514 -5.64 19.39 23.24
C ASN A 514 -4.62 20.07 24.18
N PRO A 515 -3.62 20.81 23.67
CA PRO A 515 -2.73 21.58 24.53
C PRO A 515 -3.61 22.55 25.31
N THR A 516 -3.88 22.20 26.56
CA THR A 516 -4.36 23.13 27.55
C THR A 516 -3.33 24.24 27.50
N ARG A 517 -3.78 25.39 27.00
CA ARG A 517 -3.20 26.71 27.22
C ARG A 517 -2.46 26.61 28.55
N ARG A 518 -1.12 26.52 28.53
CA ARG A 518 -0.31 26.50 29.75
C ARG A 518 -0.83 27.68 30.55
N GLN A 519 -1.59 27.41 31.61
CA GLN A 519 -1.89 28.45 32.57
C GLN A 519 -0.50 28.94 32.99
N PRO A 520 -0.20 30.25 32.88
CA PRO A 520 1.04 30.74 33.45
C PRO A 520 0.99 30.32 34.91
N ASN A 521 1.96 29.52 35.34
CA ASN A 521 2.08 29.06 36.71
C ASN A 521 2.03 30.30 37.62
N LYS A 522 0.85 30.59 38.15
CA LYS A 522 0.68 31.49 39.30
C LYS A 522 1.22 30.72 40.49
N ARG A 523 2.54 30.74 40.65
CA ARG A 523 3.28 30.56 41.91
C ARG A 523 4.78 30.49 41.63
N THR A 524 5.34 31.65 41.28
CA THR A 524 6.70 31.99 41.72
C THR A 524 6.70 33.50 41.97
N PRO A 525 6.87 33.98 43.21
CA PRO A 525 7.07 35.40 43.44
C PRO A 525 8.45 35.82 42.87
N PRO A 526 8.59 37.07 42.40
CA PRO A 526 9.88 37.53 41.88
C PRO A 526 10.91 37.54 43.02
N PRO A 527 12.20 37.30 42.71
CA PRO A 527 13.23 37.44 43.72
C PRO A 527 13.29 38.92 44.13
N ARG A 528 13.04 39.18 45.41
CA ARG A 528 13.28 40.48 46.03
C ARG A 528 14.76 40.81 45.87
N MET A 529 15.02 42.00 45.35
CA MET A 529 16.30 42.68 45.51
C MET A 529 16.63 42.76 47.00
N ALA A 530 17.79 42.22 47.37
CA ALA A 530 18.48 42.63 48.58
C ALA A 530 19.52 43.68 48.15
N GLN A 531 19.24 44.93 48.51
CA GLN A 531 20.17 46.03 48.43
C GLN A 531 21.24 45.93 49.52
N ASP A 532 22.36 46.56 49.19
CA ASP A 532 23.33 47.24 50.04
C ASP A 532 24.46 46.45 50.70
N VAL A 533 25.67 46.68 50.17
CA VAL A 533 26.77 47.18 50.99
C VAL A 533 27.41 48.38 50.28
N THR A 534 27.04 49.56 50.77
CA THR A 534 27.85 50.77 50.99
C THR A 534 29.28 50.78 50.45
N ALA A 535 29.53 51.68 49.49
CA ALA A 535 30.81 52.36 49.34
C ALA A 535 30.56 53.88 49.45
N THR A 536 31.23 54.51 50.41
CA THR A 536 31.38 55.97 50.55
C THR A 536 32.84 56.22 50.91
N PRO A 537 33.36 57.44 50.70
CA PRO A 537 33.30 58.30 49.52
C PRO A 537 34.74 58.61 49.04
N ASP A 538 34.90 59.26 47.90
CA ASP A 538 35.87 60.35 47.74
C ASP A 538 35.67 61.03 46.38
N VAL A 539 35.16 62.26 46.45
CA VAL A 539 35.23 63.29 45.41
C VAL A 539 36.43 64.15 45.83
N PRO A 540 37.38 64.47 44.94
CA PRO A 540 37.19 65.63 44.06
C PRO A 540 37.93 65.49 42.70
N VAL A 541 37.80 66.33 41.66
CA VAL A 541 37.98 67.78 41.55
C VAL A 541 37.87 68.07 40.01
N PHE A 542 37.16 69.15 39.60
CA PHE A 542 37.37 70.04 38.42
C PHE A 542 37.47 69.39 37.00
N GLU A 543 36.82 69.85 35.93
CA GLU A 543 36.31 71.15 35.46
C GLU A 543 35.04 70.93 34.62
#